data_AF-A0A9Q8QHW4-F1
#
_entry.id   AF-A0A9Q8QHW4-F1
#
_cell.length_a   1.000
_cell.length_b   1.000
_cell.length_c   1.000
_cell.angle_alpha   90.00
_cell.angle_beta   90.00
_cell.angle_gamma   90.00
#
_symmetry.space_group_name_H-M   'P 1'
#
loop_
_entity.id
_entity.type
_entity.pdbx_description
1 polymer ?
#
loop_
_entity_poly.entity_id
_entity_poly.type
_entity_poly.pdbx_seq_one_letter_code
_entity_poly.pdbx_strand_id
1 'polypeptide(L)'
;MSRVLLSSPLRLTALTTTTIISAAARHDVPGIAMGILNSSPLRLFSSSTNKPQAKSPQQRPSEGGGPRLVSYTSNPVPIPDDFLTSSSSSPPPAAAAVSSHPIDFAASPLPELAGRIAIILRDVLSPAECARLISLAEASVPLRDDTDNDNSGGDGDGVKASSAAWRPALVNLGNGLEAPAPNYRVSDRIVWDQQDLADRIWRRCLQADDGLRRTLARVPAGWRDDGKGEWRLKGINRRMRFLRYGPGQYFKPHCDGPYWYFEEEEEEDGGGGGRREVRTMYTVHLYLNDSAAESPTGEGHVGGATAFLSRDRKRRLDVNPKAGSVLIFQHEGLLHEGARVDSGLKYTVRMDLLYRWEPEQTESSSPA
;
A
#
# COMPACT_ATOMS: atom_id res chain seq x y z
N MET A 1 49.73 -68.78 -30.85
CA MET A 1 49.19 -67.44 -31.17
C MET A 1 49.87 -66.44 -30.25
N SER A 2 50.74 -65.61 -30.82
CA SER A 2 51.78 -64.84 -30.12
C SER A 2 51.38 -63.39 -29.88
N ARG A 3 51.91 -62.86 -28.77
CA ARG A 3 52.10 -61.46 -28.28
C ARG A 3 51.91 -60.30 -29.27
N VAL A 4 51.43 -59.14 -28.75
CA VAL A 4 52.21 -57.90 -28.49
C VAL A 4 51.35 -56.83 -27.78
N LEU A 5 52.03 -56.04 -26.94
CA LEU A 5 51.61 -54.92 -26.06
C LEU A 5 51.16 -53.65 -26.82
N LEU A 6 50.44 -52.72 -26.16
CA LEU A 6 50.94 -51.37 -25.81
C LEU A 6 49.93 -50.51 -25.01
N SER A 7 50.51 -49.76 -24.08
CA SER A 7 50.07 -48.65 -23.20
C SER A 7 49.18 -47.53 -23.79
N SER A 8 48.31 -46.94 -22.96
CA SER A 8 48.47 -45.57 -22.37
C SER A 8 47.25 -45.11 -21.55
N PRO A 9 47.43 -44.26 -20.50
CA PRO A 9 46.35 -43.76 -19.64
C PRO A 9 45.87 -42.34 -20.01
N LEU A 10 44.59 -42.05 -19.78
CA LEU A 10 44.00 -40.71 -19.91
C LEU A 10 44.10 -39.94 -18.59
N ARG A 11 44.65 -38.72 -18.70
CA ARG A 11 44.91 -37.76 -17.63
C ARG A 11 43.65 -37.01 -17.19
N LEU A 12 43.59 -36.79 -15.89
CA LEU A 12 42.80 -35.79 -15.19
C LEU A 12 43.37 -34.39 -15.49
N THR A 13 42.54 -33.45 -15.96
CA THR A 13 42.90 -32.03 -16.07
C THR A 13 42.04 -31.21 -15.12
N ALA A 14 42.72 -30.59 -14.15
CA ALA A 14 42.17 -29.61 -13.22
C ALA A 14 41.82 -28.31 -13.96
N LEU A 15 40.63 -27.78 -13.68
CA LEU A 15 40.23 -26.43 -14.07
C LEU A 15 40.62 -25.47 -12.95
N THR A 16 41.56 -24.59 -13.28
CA THR A 16 42.06 -23.51 -12.44
C THR A 16 41.05 -22.37 -12.32
N THR A 17 40.72 -22.03 -11.07
CA THR A 17 40.00 -20.84 -10.63
C THR A 17 40.73 -19.58 -11.09
N THR A 18 40.08 -18.75 -11.92
CA THR A 18 40.55 -17.39 -12.23
C THR A 18 39.76 -16.40 -11.38
N THR A 19 40.44 -15.87 -10.37
CA THR A 19 40.00 -14.72 -9.57
C THR A 19 40.09 -13.46 -10.43
N ILE A 20 38.96 -12.85 -10.76
CA ILE A 20 38.92 -11.50 -11.34
C ILE A 20 38.70 -10.51 -10.21
N ILE A 21 39.77 -9.79 -9.89
CA ILE A 21 39.80 -8.62 -9.02
C ILE A 21 39.07 -7.48 -9.76
N SER A 22 37.89 -7.07 -9.28
CA SER A 22 37.26 -5.82 -9.72
C SER A 22 37.75 -4.68 -8.83
N ALA A 23 38.48 -3.76 -9.45
CA ALA A 23 39.07 -2.60 -8.80
C ALA A 23 37.99 -1.59 -8.39
N ALA A 24 37.99 -1.23 -7.10
CA ALA A 24 37.25 -0.11 -6.57
C ALA A 24 37.87 1.21 -7.07
N ALA A 25 37.19 1.89 -8.00
CA ALA A 25 37.48 3.27 -8.34
C ALA A 25 36.93 4.17 -7.22
N ARG A 26 37.84 4.69 -6.39
CA ARG A 26 37.57 5.79 -5.46
C ARG A 26 37.50 7.07 -6.28
N HIS A 27 36.33 7.68 -6.37
CA HIS A 27 36.22 9.08 -6.74
C HIS A 27 35.86 9.88 -5.49
N ASP A 28 36.86 10.62 -5.02
CA ASP A 28 36.71 11.69 -4.04
C ASP A 28 35.69 12.72 -4.55
N VAL A 29 34.68 12.99 -3.74
CA VAL A 29 33.77 14.14 -3.92
C VAL A 29 34.03 15.09 -2.75
N PRO A 30 34.51 16.32 -2.99
CA PRO A 30 34.70 17.30 -1.93
C PRO A 30 33.34 17.86 -1.49
N GLY A 31 33.14 17.96 -0.17
CA GLY A 31 32.01 18.64 0.41
C GLY A 31 32.06 20.14 0.16
N ILE A 32 30.97 20.73 -0.33
CA ILE A 32 30.76 22.18 -0.34
C ILE A 32 29.31 22.50 0.01
N ALA A 33 29.19 23.18 1.15
CA ALA A 33 28.22 24.18 1.61
C ALA A 33 26.86 24.34 0.91
N MET A 34 25.81 24.27 1.73
CA MET A 34 24.48 24.85 1.51
C MET A 34 24.59 26.38 1.32
N GLY A 35 24.51 26.82 0.06
CA GLY A 35 24.37 28.23 -0.31
C GLY A 35 22.91 28.61 -0.54
N ILE A 36 22.36 29.39 0.38
CA ILE A 36 21.08 30.09 0.23
C ILE A 36 21.23 31.14 -0.88
N LEU A 37 20.45 31.05 -1.95
CA LEU A 37 20.35 32.12 -2.95
C LEU A 37 18.91 32.63 -3.05
N ASN A 38 18.73 33.79 -2.44
CA ASN A 38 17.66 34.75 -2.67
C ASN A 38 17.67 35.20 -4.14
N SER A 39 16.52 35.21 -4.81
CA SER A 39 16.35 35.97 -6.05
C SER A 39 15.05 36.77 -5.99
N SER A 40 15.22 38.10 -6.10
CA SER A 40 14.14 39.08 -6.29
C SER A 40 13.86 39.28 -7.80
N PRO A 41 12.67 39.80 -8.17
CA PRO A 41 12.13 39.65 -9.52
C PRO A 41 12.46 40.83 -10.44
N LEU A 42 12.65 40.54 -11.74
CA LEU A 42 12.64 41.54 -12.81
C LEU A 42 11.24 41.67 -13.40
N ARG A 43 10.74 42.91 -13.41
CA ARG A 43 9.53 43.33 -14.13
C ARG A 43 9.87 43.58 -15.61
N LEU A 44 9.00 43.16 -16.51
CA LEU A 44 8.85 43.75 -17.84
C LEU A 44 7.36 43.73 -18.22
N PHE A 45 6.85 44.89 -18.60
CA PHE A 45 5.50 45.14 -19.10
C PHE A 45 5.43 44.84 -20.60
N SER A 46 4.29 44.30 -21.08
CA SER A 46 3.62 44.80 -22.29
C SER A 46 2.20 44.22 -22.43
N SER A 47 1.28 45.10 -22.84
CA SER A 47 -0.13 44.95 -23.25
C SER A 47 -0.34 43.97 -24.42
N SER A 48 -1.50 43.42 -24.81
CA SER A 48 -2.89 43.91 -24.79
C SER A 48 -3.85 42.77 -25.22
N THR A 49 -5.14 42.95 -24.87
CA THR A 49 -6.39 42.48 -25.51
C THR A 49 -7.26 41.48 -24.74
N ASN A 50 -8.43 42.00 -24.39
CA ASN A 50 -9.51 41.47 -23.57
C ASN A 50 -10.43 40.53 -24.37
N LYS A 51 -10.77 39.37 -23.80
CA LYS A 51 -12.06 38.69 -24.01
C LYS A 51 -12.55 38.16 -22.65
N PRO A 52 -13.79 38.40 -22.23
CA PRO A 52 -14.27 37.98 -20.91
C PRO A 52 -14.59 36.48 -20.93
N GLN A 53 -13.75 35.66 -20.29
CA GLN A 53 -14.12 34.31 -19.88
C GLN A 53 -14.88 34.38 -18.54
N ALA A 54 -16.05 33.74 -18.51
CA ALA A 54 -16.85 33.56 -17.32
C ALA A 54 -16.02 32.89 -16.23
N LYS A 55 -15.84 33.59 -15.10
CA LYS A 55 -15.14 33.07 -13.93
C LYS A 55 -16.01 31.98 -13.31
N SER A 56 -15.51 30.75 -13.30
CA SER A 56 -15.95 29.71 -12.37
C SER A 56 -15.84 30.24 -10.93
N PRO A 57 -16.74 29.86 -10.01
CA PRO A 57 -16.66 30.34 -8.64
C PRO A 57 -15.36 29.81 -8.02
N GLN A 58 -14.38 30.70 -7.85
CA GLN A 58 -13.23 30.44 -7.00
C GLN A 58 -13.78 30.28 -5.57
N GLN A 59 -13.89 29.03 -5.12
CA GLN A 59 -14.00 28.75 -3.69
C GLN A 59 -12.80 29.42 -3.01
N ARG A 60 -13.09 30.35 -2.09
CA ARG A 60 -12.09 30.86 -1.15
C ARG A 60 -11.42 29.67 -0.48
N PRO A 61 -10.08 29.65 -0.29
CA PRO A 61 -9.47 28.66 0.57
C PRO A 61 -10.13 28.79 1.94
N SER A 62 -10.75 27.72 2.42
CA SER A 62 -11.17 27.65 3.82
C SER A 62 -9.90 27.82 4.67
N GLU A 63 -9.79 28.93 5.39
CA GLU A 63 -8.92 29.00 6.57
C GLU A 63 -9.39 27.91 7.53
N GLY A 64 -8.62 26.84 7.70
CA GLY A 64 -9.06 25.71 8.53
C GLY A 64 -8.13 24.51 8.55
N GLY A 65 -7.22 24.51 9.53
CA GLY A 65 -6.62 23.28 10.08
C GLY A 65 -5.13 23.12 9.80
N GLY A 66 -4.28 23.65 10.68
CA GLY A 66 -2.87 23.25 10.74
C GLY A 66 -2.68 21.79 11.16
N PRO A 67 -1.43 21.31 11.30
CA PRO A 67 -1.14 20.00 11.83
C PRO A 67 -1.85 19.76 13.16
N ARG A 68 -2.48 18.59 13.30
CA ARG A 68 -3.12 18.16 14.55
C ARG A 68 -2.65 16.77 14.94
N LEU A 69 -2.45 16.58 16.23
CA LEU A 69 -2.22 15.26 16.79
C LEU A 69 -3.54 14.47 16.67
N VAL A 70 -3.49 13.32 16.02
CA VAL A 70 -4.68 12.48 15.86
C VAL A 70 -4.58 11.24 16.74
N SER A 71 -5.67 10.96 17.45
CA SER A 71 -5.92 9.66 18.04
C SER A 71 -7.12 9.05 17.34
N TYR A 72 -7.05 7.76 17.03
CA TYR A 72 -8.16 7.03 16.44
C TYR A 72 -8.76 6.13 17.52
N THR A 73 -9.99 6.45 17.91
CA THR A 73 -10.78 5.65 18.84
C THR A 73 -11.93 5.03 18.06
N SER A 74 -12.14 3.73 18.26
CA SER A 74 -13.24 2.99 17.66
C SER A 74 -14.10 2.35 18.75
N ASN A 75 -15.41 2.34 18.54
CA ASN A 75 -16.33 1.57 19.36
C ASN A 75 -16.01 0.07 19.25
N PRO A 76 -16.25 -0.71 20.31
CA PRO A 76 -16.29 -2.16 20.17
C PRO A 76 -17.45 -2.53 19.24
N VAL A 77 -17.13 -3.26 18.16
CA VAL A 77 -18.12 -3.79 17.22
C VAL A 77 -18.07 -5.31 17.31
N PRO A 78 -19.18 -6.00 17.65
CA PRO A 78 -19.22 -7.45 17.63
C PRO A 78 -19.08 -7.96 16.19
N ILE A 79 -17.95 -8.60 15.91
CA ILE A 79 -17.67 -9.25 14.62
C ILE A 79 -18.19 -10.69 14.73
N PRO A 80 -19.10 -11.14 13.86
CA PRO A 80 -19.55 -12.53 13.88
C PRO A 80 -18.38 -13.50 13.72
N ASP A 81 -18.37 -14.57 14.51
CA ASP A 81 -17.27 -15.54 14.52
C ASP A 81 -17.06 -16.22 13.17
N ASP A 82 -18.11 -16.34 12.38
CA ASP A 82 -18.10 -16.96 11.06
C ASP A 82 -17.69 -15.98 9.94
N PHE A 83 -17.90 -14.67 10.13
CA PHE A 83 -17.64 -13.66 9.10
C PHE A 83 -16.17 -13.66 8.62
N LEU A 84 -15.96 -13.80 7.31
CA LEU A 84 -14.64 -13.90 6.67
C LEU A 84 -13.76 -15.08 7.14
N THR A 85 -14.33 -16.04 7.88
CA THR A 85 -13.61 -17.27 8.19
C THR A 85 -13.70 -18.24 7.01
N SER A 86 -12.73 -19.15 6.92
CA SER A 86 -12.72 -20.20 5.89
C SER A 86 -13.80 -21.27 6.13
N SER A 87 -14.49 -21.23 7.27
CA SER A 87 -15.45 -22.25 7.74
C SER A 87 -16.91 -21.84 7.65
N SER A 88 -17.25 -20.59 7.30
CA SER A 88 -18.64 -20.15 7.14
C SER A 88 -19.24 -20.62 5.81
N SER A 89 -19.71 -21.87 5.82
CA SER A 89 -20.81 -22.42 5.02
C SER A 89 -20.91 -22.09 3.52
N SER A 90 -20.64 -23.14 2.75
CA SER A 90 -20.73 -23.32 1.29
C SER A 90 -19.44 -22.96 0.56
N PRO A 91 -18.87 -23.87 -0.27
CA PRO A 91 -17.93 -23.41 -1.27
C PRO A 91 -18.62 -22.27 -2.03
N PRO A 92 -17.93 -21.17 -2.37
CA PRO A 92 -18.53 -20.21 -3.29
C PRO A 92 -19.03 -21.03 -4.48
N PRO A 93 -20.31 -20.90 -4.89
CA PRO A 93 -21.03 -21.91 -5.66
C PRO A 93 -20.27 -22.31 -6.93
N ALA A 94 -19.37 -23.31 -6.87
CA ALA A 94 -18.32 -23.55 -7.87
C ALA A 94 -17.60 -22.29 -8.43
N ALA A 95 -17.78 -21.11 -7.84
CA ALA A 95 -17.52 -19.82 -8.46
C ALA A 95 -16.30 -19.18 -7.82
N ALA A 96 -15.18 -19.40 -8.50
CA ALA A 96 -13.87 -18.77 -8.33
C ALA A 96 -13.19 -19.00 -6.98
N ALA A 97 -12.31 -20.00 -6.94
CA ALA A 97 -11.20 -19.98 -6.01
C ALA A 97 -10.44 -18.65 -6.16
N VAL A 98 -9.90 -18.12 -5.06
CA VAL A 98 -9.06 -16.91 -5.09
C VAL A 98 -7.99 -17.11 -6.15
N SER A 99 -7.87 -16.16 -7.09
CA SER A 99 -6.90 -16.26 -8.18
C SER A 99 -5.90 -15.11 -8.14
N SER A 100 -4.64 -15.42 -8.44
CA SER A 100 -3.52 -14.48 -8.43
C SER A 100 -3.16 -14.04 -9.84
N HIS A 101 -3.02 -12.74 -10.05
CA HIS A 101 -2.68 -12.12 -11.32
C HIS A 101 -1.54 -11.11 -11.13
N PRO A 102 -0.27 -11.56 -11.15
CA PRO A 102 0.88 -10.67 -11.11
C PRO A 102 0.86 -9.70 -12.31
N ILE A 103 1.15 -8.43 -12.05
CA ILE A 103 1.28 -7.43 -13.12
C ILE A 103 2.67 -7.54 -13.73
N ASP A 104 2.74 -7.95 -15.00
CA ASP A 104 3.98 -7.92 -15.77
C ASP A 104 4.24 -6.50 -16.28
N PHE A 105 5.00 -5.72 -15.50
CA PHE A 105 5.36 -4.36 -15.90
C PHE A 105 6.21 -4.32 -17.17
N ALA A 106 7.05 -5.32 -17.44
CA ALA A 106 7.91 -5.34 -18.62
C ALA A 106 7.09 -5.43 -19.92
N ALA A 107 5.95 -6.13 -19.88
CA ALA A 107 4.98 -6.22 -20.97
C ALA A 107 3.87 -5.16 -20.91
N SER A 108 3.97 -4.18 -20.01
CA SER A 108 2.96 -3.14 -19.82
C SER A 108 3.33 -1.81 -20.50
N PRO A 109 2.46 -0.79 -20.48
CA PRO A 109 2.81 0.58 -20.84
C PRO A 109 3.90 1.24 -19.95
N LEU A 110 4.35 0.54 -18.89
CA LEU A 110 5.31 1.01 -17.89
C LEU A 110 6.52 0.05 -17.75
N PRO A 111 7.27 -0.24 -18.83
CA PRO A 111 8.38 -1.20 -18.79
C PRO A 111 9.51 -0.78 -17.83
N GLU A 112 9.64 0.51 -17.51
CA GLU A 112 10.59 1.02 -16.51
C GLU A 112 10.31 0.52 -15.08
N LEU A 113 9.12 -0.03 -14.83
CA LEU A 113 8.75 -0.64 -13.55
C LEU A 113 9.02 -2.16 -13.53
N ALA A 114 9.68 -2.71 -14.55
CA ALA A 114 10.07 -4.12 -14.56
C ALA A 114 10.84 -4.51 -13.28
N GLY A 115 10.50 -5.67 -12.72
CA GLY A 115 11.04 -6.17 -11.44
C GLY A 115 10.37 -5.59 -10.19
N ARG A 116 9.49 -4.59 -10.32
CA ARG A 116 8.61 -4.15 -9.22
C ARG A 116 7.45 -5.12 -9.07
N ILE A 117 7.01 -5.33 -7.84
CA ILE A 117 5.96 -6.29 -7.50
C ILE A 117 4.62 -5.57 -7.33
N ALA A 118 3.66 -5.93 -8.17
CA ALA A 118 2.24 -5.65 -7.99
C ALA A 118 1.43 -6.88 -8.43
N ILE A 119 0.41 -7.26 -7.66
CA ILE A 119 -0.36 -8.49 -7.84
C ILE A 119 -1.84 -8.17 -7.57
N ILE A 120 -2.73 -8.57 -8.48
CA ILE A 120 -4.18 -8.50 -8.29
C ILE A 120 -4.66 -9.87 -7.84
N LEU A 121 -5.35 -9.93 -6.72
CA LEU A 121 -6.10 -11.10 -6.28
C LEU A 121 -7.58 -10.88 -6.58
N ARG A 122 -8.24 -11.84 -7.23
CA ARG A 122 -9.68 -11.81 -7.47
C ARG A 122 -10.40 -12.75 -6.51
N ASP A 123 -11.67 -12.44 -6.25
CA ASP A 123 -12.60 -13.29 -5.50
C ASP A 123 -12.16 -13.56 -4.04
N VAL A 124 -11.49 -12.59 -3.40
CA VAL A 124 -11.09 -12.69 -1.98
C VAL A 124 -12.31 -12.53 -1.06
N LEU A 125 -13.19 -11.58 -1.39
CA LEU A 125 -14.48 -11.36 -0.73
C LEU A 125 -15.60 -11.39 -1.77
N SER A 126 -16.80 -11.77 -1.35
CA SER A 126 -18.02 -11.51 -2.12
C SER A 126 -18.49 -10.06 -1.96
N PRO A 127 -19.30 -9.52 -2.90
CA PRO A 127 -19.90 -8.20 -2.76
C PRO A 127 -20.71 -8.01 -1.46
N ALA A 128 -21.42 -9.06 -1.02
CA ALA A 128 -22.18 -9.04 0.24
C ALA A 128 -21.27 -8.91 1.47
N GLU A 129 -20.13 -9.61 1.47
CA GLU A 129 -19.12 -9.47 2.52
C GLU A 129 -18.47 -8.08 2.51
N CYS A 130 -18.24 -7.50 1.33
CA CYS A 130 -17.75 -6.12 1.22
C CYS A 130 -18.74 -5.12 1.83
N ALA A 131 -20.03 -5.23 1.51
CA ALA A 131 -21.07 -4.37 2.08
C ALA A 131 -21.18 -4.53 3.60
N ARG A 132 -21.06 -5.77 4.10
CA ARG A 132 -21.03 -6.03 5.55
C ARG A 132 -19.80 -5.42 6.21
N LEU A 133 -18.63 -5.50 5.57
CA LEU A 133 -17.39 -4.92 6.09
C LEU A 133 -17.47 -3.38 6.18
N ILE A 134 -18.10 -2.72 5.20
CA ILE A 134 -18.41 -1.28 5.27
C ILE A 134 -19.28 -0.98 6.49
N SER A 135 -20.37 -1.74 6.66
CA SER A 135 -21.32 -1.53 7.77
C SER A 135 -20.66 -1.68 9.14
N LEU A 136 -19.77 -2.66 9.30
CA LEU A 136 -19.01 -2.87 10.53
C LEU A 136 -18.05 -1.70 10.81
N ALA A 137 -17.38 -1.19 9.78
CA ALA A 137 -16.49 -0.03 9.92
C ALA A 137 -17.27 1.24 10.30
N GLU A 138 -18.41 1.49 9.68
CA GLU A 138 -19.29 2.61 10.03
C GLU A 138 -19.78 2.52 11.50
N ALA A 139 -20.17 1.33 11.95
CA ALA A 139 -20.56 1.08 13.35
C ALA A 139 -19.41 1.28 14.35
N SER A 140 -18.16 1.15 13.90
CA SER A 140 -16.98 1.36 14.74
C SER A 140 -16.73 2.83 15.07
N VAL A 141 -17.38 3.77 14.38
CA VAL A 141 -17.14 5.20 14.60
C VAL A 141 -17.98 5.68 15.80
N PRO A 142 -17.37 6.29 16.83
CA PRO A 142 -18.11 6.89 17.93
C PRO A 142 -19.10 7.95 17.43
N LEU A 143 -20.35 7.86 17.89
CA LEU A 143 -21.35 8.91 17.68
C LEU A 143 -20.85 10.18 18.40
N ARG A 144 -21.02 11.33 17.76
CA ARG A 144 -20.66 12.62 18.38
C ARG A 144 -21.65 12.96 19.48
N ASP A 145 -21.13 13.55 20.55
CA ASP A 145 -21.89 14.48 21.39
C ASP A 145 -22.09 15.77 20.55
N ASP A 146 -23.29 16.32 20.51
CA ASP A 146 -23.69 17.44 19.62
C ASP A 146 -22.96 18.77 19.87
N THR A 147 -21.89 18.79 20.66
CA THR A 147 -21.15 20.00 21.06
C THR A 147 -19.96 20.36 20.16
N ASP A 148 -19.53 19.48 19.25
CA ASP A 148 -18.54 19.82 18.23
C ASP A 148 -19.22 20.57 17.09
N ASN A 149 -19.37 21.88 17.29
CA ASN A 149 -19.95 22.84 16.36
C ASN A 149 -19.08 23.01 15.09
N ASP A 150 -19.04 21.97 14.25
CA ASP A 150 -18.50 22.06 12.89
C ASP A 150 -19.66 22.46 11.97
N ASN A 151 -19.80 23.77 11.81
CA ASN A 151 -20.91 24.44 11.14
C ASN A 151 -20.97 24.06 9.65
N SER A 152 -21.60 22.94 9.35
CA SER A 152 -22.01 22.54 8.01
C SER A 152 -23.49 22.16 8.04
N GLY A 153 -24.32 23.20 8.12
CA GLY A 153 -25.77 23.11 8.08
C GLY A 153 -26.27 22.47 6.79
N GLY A 154 -27.18 21.50 6.96
CA GLY A 154 -27.94 20.84 5.90
C GLY A 154 -29.08 20.04 6.53
N ASP A 155 -30.28 20.58 6.44
CA ASP A 155 -31.54 19.94 6.82
C ASP A 155 -31.86 18.77 5.89
N GLY A 156 -32.41 17.68 6.44
CA GLY A 156 -32.90 16.55 5.65
C GLY A 156 -32.70 15.18 6.30
N ASP A 157 -33.76 14.72 6.96
CA ASP A 157 -34.33 13.36 7.02
C ASP A 157 -33.41 12.11 6.86
N GLY A 158 -33.41 11.24 7.88
CA GLY A 158 -33.19 9.78 7.81
C GLY A 158 -31.85 9.19 7.32
N VAL A 159 -31.04 9.91 6.53
CA VAL A 159 -29.81 9.40 5.87
C VAL A 159 -28.54 9.77 6.66
N LYS A 160 -28.65 10.53 7.76
CA LYS A 160 -27.53 11.18 8.45
C LYS A 160 -26.54 10.27 9.17
N ALA A 161 -26.91 9.04 9.55
CA ALA A 161 -26.03 8.19 10.37
C ALA A 161 -24.82 7.64 9.61
N SER A 162 -24.97 7.19 8.35
CA SER A 162 -23.84 6.65 7.57
C SER A 162 -22.92 7.76 7.08
N SER A 163 -23.41 8.95 6.73
CA SER A 163 -22.55 10.06 6.31
C SER A 163 -21.69 10.61 7.44
N ALA A 164 -22.17 10.56 8.69
CA ALA A 164 -21.47 11.09 9.87
C ALA A 164 -20.21 10.28 10.25
N ALA A 165 -20.17 8.98 9.91
CA ALA A 165 -19.03 8.12 10.22
C ALA A 165 -17.76 8.49 9.42
N TRP A 166 -17.93 8.95 8.19
CA TRP A 166 -16.85 9.24 7.26
C TRP A 166 -16.35 10.68 7.42
N ARG A 167 -15.05 10.84 7.68
CA ARG A 167 -14.41 12.15 7.89
C ARG A 167 -13.34 12.42 6.84
N PRO A 168 -13.04 13.68 6.50
CA PRO A 168 -11.99 13.99 5.54
C PRO A 168 -10.66 13.29 5.86
N ALA A 169 -10.13 12.57 4.88
CA ALA A 169 -8.89 11.81 5.00
C ALA A 169 -7.69 12.77 5.02
N LEU A 170 -7.05 12.89 6.17
CA LEU A 170 -5.87 13.74 6.32
C LEU A 170 -4.59 13.01 5.87
N VAL A 171 -3.55 13.80 5.64
CA VAL A 171 -2.21 13.33 5.27
C VAL A 171 -1.35 13.25 6.52
N ASN A 172 -0.64 12.13 6.66
CA ASN A 172 0.31 11.91 7.75
C ASN A 172 1.56 12.78 7.57
N LEU A 173 1.97 13.46 8.63
CA LEU A 173 3.16 14.30 8.69
C LEU A 173 4.26 13.70 9.59
N GLY A 174 4.10 12.46 10.05
CA GLY A 174 4.93 11.80 11.05
C GLY A 174 4.51 12.11 12.49
N ASN A 175 5.01 11.31 13.44
CA ASN A 175 4.85 11.53 14.89
C ASN A 175 3.38 11.71 15.36
N GLY A 176 2.44 11.02 14.71
CA GLY A 176 1.01 11.13 15.02
C GLY A 176 0.34 12.43 14.55
N LEU A 177 1.05 13.29 13.84
CA LEU A 177 0.49 14.51 13.25
C LEU A 177 -0.14 14.23 11.90
N GLU A 178 -1.31 14.83 11.67
CA GLU A 178 -1.97 14.84 10.38
C GLU A 178 -2.49 16.23 10.03
N ALA A 179 -2.55 16.55 8.73
CA ALA A 179 -3.10 17.81 8.24
C ALA A 179 -4.02 17.60 7.03
N PRO A 180 -5.03 18.47 6.84
CA PRO A 180 -5.75 18.58 5.58
C PRO A 180 -4.78 18.90 4.44
N ALA A 181 -4.99 18.30 3.28
CA ALA A 181 -4.23 18.61 2.08
C ALA A 181 -5.17 18.76 0.88
N PRO A 182 -6.03 19.79 0.85
CA PRO A 182 -7.18 19.91 -0.05
C PRO A 182 -6.85 19.97 -1.56
N ASN A 183 -5.58 19.96 -1.95
CA ASN A 183 -5.14 19.87 -3.35
C ASN A 183 -4.27 18.65 -3.64
N TYR A 184 -4.11 17.74 -2.69
CA TYR A 184 -3.28 16.55 -2.82
C TYR A 184 -4.10 15.28 -2.60
N ARG A 185 -4.94 15.27 -1.56
CA ARG A 185 -5.89 14.20 -1.28
C ARG A 185 -7.25 14.81 -0.98
N VAL A 186 -8.27 14.31 -1.66
CA VAL A 186 -9.66 14.66 -1.41
C VAL A 186 -10.42 13.34 -1.34
N SER A 187 -10.72 12.89 -0.12
CA SER A 187 -11.50 11.68 0.17
C SER A 187 -11.92 11.67 1.63
N ASP A 188 -12.78 10.73 2.00
CA ASP A 188 -13.11 10.47 3.39
C ASP A 188 -12.46 9.17 3.89
N ARG A 189 -12.30 9.04 5.20
CA ARG A 189 -11.66 7.89 5.84
C ARG A 189 -12.32 7.51 7.16
N ILE A 190 -12.38 6.21 7.40
CA ILE A 190 -12.50 5.60 8.74
C ILE A 190 -11.19 4.85 9.01
N VAL A 191 -10.64 5.01 10.21
CA VAL A 191 -9.49 4.20 10.68
C VAL A 191 -10.00 3.29 11.77
N TRP A 192 -9.86 1.99 11.56
CA TRP A 192 -10.29 0.96 12.48
C TRP A 192 -9.17 -0.05 12.67
N ASP A 193 -8.58 -0.08 13.87
CA ASP A 193 -7.54 -1.04 14.20
C ASP A 193 -8.22 -2.36 14.65
N GLN A 194 -8.19 -3.40 13.82
CA GLN A 194 -8.79 -4.72 14.07
C GLN A 194 -7.91 -5.84 13.51
N GLN A 195 -7.12 -6.47 14.38
CA GLN A 195 -6.19 -7.53 13.96
C GLN A 195 -6.93 -8.77 13.44
N ASP A 196 -7.98 -9.22 14.12
CA ASP A 196 -8.71 -10.44 13.73
C ASP A 196 -9.32 -10.35 12.32
N LEU A 197 -10.00 -9.24 11.98
CA LEU A 197 -10.50 -9.02 10.61
C LEU A 197 -9.38 -8.92 9.57
N ALA A 198 -8.29 -8.21 9.88
CA ALA A 198 -7.15 -8.12 8.99
C ALA A 198 -6.56 -9.51 8.73
N ASP A 199 -6.40 -10.35 9.76
CA ASP A 199 -5.90 -11.71 9.66
C ASP A 199 -6.85 -12.63 8.89
N ARG A 200 -8.17 -12.50 9.07
CA ARG A 200 -9.18 -13.23 8.28
C ARG A 200 -9.07 -12.92 6.80
N ILE A 201 -8.99 -11.63 6.43
CA ILE A 201 -8.80 -11.20 5.04
C ILE A 201 -7.46 -11.71 4.50
N TRP A 202 -6.38 -11.59 5.27
CA TRP A 202 -5.06 -12.05 4.85
C TRP A 202 -5.01 -13.56 4.62
N ARG A 203 -5.63 -14.35 5.51
CA ARG A 203 -5.78 -15.80 5.32
C ARG A 203 -6.50 -16.15 4.03
N ARG A 204 -7.51 -15.37 3.61
CA ARG A 204 -8.17 -15.56 2.31
C ARG A 204 -7.26 -15.20 1.14
N CYS A 205 -6.53 -14.09 1.20
CA CYS A 205 -5.52 -13.75 0.18
C CYS A 205 -4.52 -14.89 -0.03
N LEU A 206 -4.08 -15.54 1.05
CA LEU A 206 -3.14 -16.66 1.04
C LEU A 206 -3.70 -17.96 0.44
N GLN A 207 -4.99 -18.02 0.07
CA GLN A 207 -5.60 -19.15 -0.64
C GLN A 207 -5.35 -19.12 -2.16
N ALA A 208 -4.79 -18.04 -2.70
CA ALA A 208 -4.60 -17.87 -4.14
C ALA A 208 -3.70 -18.94 -4.76
N ASP A 209 -2.42 -18.97 -4.35
CA ASP A 209 -1.45 -20.00 -4.69
C ASP A 209 -0.16 -19.85 -3.85
N ASP A 210 0.71 -20.86 -3.87
CA ASP A 210 2.02 -20.83 -3.20
C ASP A 210 3.00 -19.80 -3.78
N GLY A 211 2.79 -19.39 -5.04
CA GLY A 211 3.58 -18.36 -5.71
C GLY A 211 3.43 -16.98 -5.06
N LEU A 212 2.23 -16.64 -4.56
CA LEU A 212 1.98 -15.42 -3.79
C LEU A 212 2.87 -15.36 -2.54
N ARG A 213 2.88 -16.44 -1.74
CA ARG A 213 3.70 -16.55 -0.52
C ARG A 213 5.18 -16.40 -0.84
N ARG A 214 5.67 -17.11 -1.86
CA ARG A 214 7.08 -17.04 -2.27
C ARG A 214 7.47 -15.64 -2.75
N THR A 215 6.58 -14.97 -3.48
CA THR A 215 6.83 -13.61 -3.98
C THR A 215 6.92 -12.61 -2.82
N LEU A 216 5.98 -12.66 -1.88
CA LEU A 216 5.91 -11.73 -0.77
C LEU A 216 6.87 -12.06 0.39
N ALA A 217 7.44 -13.26 0.42
CA ALA A 217 8.54 -13.59 1.33
C ALA A 217 9.83 -12.83 0.97
N ARG A 218 9.99 -12.39 -0.28
CA ARG A 218 11.11 -11.55 -0.72
C ARG A 218 10.76 -10.09 -0.49
N VAL A 219 11.69 -9.34 0.09
CA VAL A 219 11.52 -7.89 0.23
C VAL A 219 11.91 -7.15 -1.05
N PRO A 220 11.33 -5.97 -1.32
CA PRO A 220 11.75 -5.14 -2.44
C PRO A 220 13.24 -4.79 -2.34
N ALA A 221 13.95 -4.85 -3.48
CA ALA A 221 15.36 -4.47 -3.55
C ALA A 221 15.57 -3.01 -3.12
N GLY A 222 16.62 -2.74 -2.33
CA GLY A 222 16.98 -1.40 -1.85
C GLY A 222 16.88 -1.20 -0.33
N TRP A 223 16.29 -2.16 0.39
CA TRP A 223 16.27 -2.16 1.85
C TRP A 223 17.37 -3.03 2.44
N ARG A 224 17.99 -2.51 3.52
CA ARG A 224 19.07 -3.10 4.33
C ARG A 224 19.45 -4.53 3.91
N ASP A 225 20.47 -4.59 3.07
CA ASP A 225 21.11 -5.82 2.60
C ASP A 225 22.60 -5.72 2.94
N ASP A 226 22.88 -5.55 4.24
CA ASP A 226 24.23 -5.43 4.79
C ASP A 226 24.85 -6.80 5.10
N GLY A 227 24.16 -7.89 4.71
CA GLY A 227 24.53 -9.26 5.00
C GLY A 227 24.41 -9.65 6.48
N LYS A 228 23.88 -8.78 7.35
CA LYS A 228 23.82 -9.03 8.81
C LYS A 228 22.47 -9.56 9.28
N GLY A 229 21.64 -10.02 8.37
CA GLY A 229 20.28 -10.44 8.65
C GLY A 229 19.38 -10.42 7.43
N GLU A 230 18.11 -10.71 7.66
CA GLU A 230 17.09 -10.74 6.62
C GLU A 230 15.75 -10.22 7.14
N TRP A 231 14.92 -9.74 6.22
CA TRP A 231 13.54 -9.39 6.52
C TRP A 231 12.62 -10.58 6.32
N ARG A 232 11.79 -10.88 7.31
CA ARG A 232 10.78 -11.94 7.24
C ARG A 232 9.37 -11.36 7.28
N LEU A 233 8.49 -11.86 6.41
CA LEU A 233 7.08 -11.52 6.44
C LEU A 233 6.50 -11.92 7.80
N LYS A 234 6.05 -10.92 8.56
CA LYS A 234 5.46 -11.10 9.89
C LYS A 234 3.95 -11.34 9.82
N GLY A 235 3.26 -10.65 8.91
CA GLY A 235 1.80 -10.72 8.79
C GLY A 235 1.22 -9.44 8.19
N ILE A 236 -0.04 -9.14 8.54
CA ILE A 236 -0.75 -7.94 8.10
C ILE A 236 -0.94 -6.98 9.28
N ASN A 237 -0.83 -5.68 9.02
CA ASN A 237 -1.03 -4.64 10.02
C ASN A 237 -2.51 -4.53 10.42
N ARG A 238 -2.80 -4.53 11.74
CA ARG A 238 -4.14 -4.29 12.30
C ARG A 238 -4.86 -3.05 11.77
N ARG A 239 -4.11 -2.03 11.33
CA ARG A 239 -4.69 -0.75 10.92
C ARG A 239 -5.38 -0.84 9.57
N MET A 240 -6.71 -0.93 9.61
CA MET A 240 -7.57 -0.87 8.42
C MET A 240 -7.97 0.58 8.16
N ARG A 241 -7.57 1.12 7.00
CA ARG A 241 -7.96 2.47 6.57
C ARG A 241 -9.01 2.37 5.49
N PHE A 242 -10.27 2.44 5.89
CA PHE A 242 -11.40 2.49 4.98
C PHE A 242 -11.43 3.85 4.31
N LEU A 243 -11.58 3.89 2.99
CA LEU A 243 -11.56 5.11 2.19
C LEU A 243 -12.84 5.19 1.37
N ARG A 244 -13.44 6.37 1.31
CA ARG A 244 -14.62 6.67 0.48
C ARG A 244 -14.31 7.84 -0.43
N TYR A 245 -14.62 7.67 -1.72
CA TYR A 245 -14.45 8.68 -2.75
C TYR A 245 -15.77 8.90 -3.46
N GLY A 246 -16.28 10.13 -3.46
CA GLY A 246 -17.40 10.57 -4.28
C GLY A 246 -16.98 11.32 -5.54
N PRO A 247 -17.92 11.82 -6.34
CA PRO A 247 -17.63 12.53 -7.58
C PRO A 247 -16.67 13.72 -7.35
N GLY A 248 -15.62 13.83 -8.15
CA GLY A 248 -14.59 14.85 -8.00
C GLY A 248 -13.44 14.50 -7.05
N GLN A 249 -13.60 13.49 -6.20
CA GLN A 249 -12.61 13.09 -5.20
C GLN A 249 -11.50 12.23 -5.81
N TYR A 250 -10.28 12.34 -5.27
CA TYR A 250 -9.06 11.72 -5.82
C TYR A 250 -7.93 11.66 -4.78
N PHE A 251 -6.84 10.97 -5.13
CA PHE A 251 -5.57 11.08 -4.42
C PHE A 251 -4.40 11.18 -5.42
N LYS A 252 -3.67 12.30 -5.40
CA LYS A 252 -2.62 12.62 -6.37
C LYS A 252 -1.48 11.59 -6.42
N PRO A 253 -0.69 11.60 -7.51
CA PRO A 253 0.48 10.73 -7.67
C PRO A 253 1.44 10.77 -6.47
N HIS A 254 1.76 9.59 -5.93
CA HIS A 254 2.67 9.40 -4.79
C HIS A 254 3.26 7.98 -4.80
N CYS A 255 4.27 7.75 -3.97
CA CYS A 255 4.66 6.41 -3.53
C CYS A 255 4.24 6.26 -2.07
N ASP A 256 3.81 5.06 -1.68
CA ASP A 256 3.48 4.81 -0.28
C ASP A 256 4.75 4.79 0.57
N GLY A 257 4.65 5.35 1.78
CA GLY A 257 5.75 5.40 2.75
C GLY A 257 5.67 4.24 3.75
N PRO A 258 6.82 3.72 4.23
CA PRO A 258 6.81 2.69 5.25
C PRO A 258 6.38 3.27 6.61
N TYR A 259 5.51 2.54 7.31
CA TYR A 259 5.35 2.63 8.75
C TYR A 259 6.32 1.66 9.41
N TRP A 260 7.00 2.07 10.47
CA TRP A 260 7.91 1.20 11.21
C TRP A 260 7.83 1.47 12.71
N TYR A 261 8.22 0.46 13.47
CA TYR A 261 8.37 0.49 14.91
C TYR A 261 9.36 -0.60 15.30
N PHE A 262 9.60 -0.74 16.59
CA PHE A 262 10.42 -1.81 17.11
C PHE A 262 9.65 -2.59 18.15
N GLU A 263 9.90 -3.89 18.18
CA GLU A 263 9.38 -4.82 19.18
C GLU A 263 10.50 -5.23 20.12
N GLU A 264 10.19 -5.27 21.41
CA GLU A 264 11.07 -5.88 22.39
C GLU A 264 10.93 -7.40 22.26
N GLU A 265 12.04 -8.12 22.26
CA GLU A 265 12.05 -9.57 22.40
C GLU A 265 12.31 -9.87 23.88
N GLU A 266 11.40 -10.58 24.54
CA GLU A 266 11.68 -11.09 25.89
C GLU A 266 12.59 -12.32 25.74
N GLU A 267 13.79 -12.28 26.32
CA GLU A 267 14.60 -13.49 26.49
C GLU A 267 13.99 -14.34 27.62
N GLU A 268 13.90 -15.66 27.42
CA GLU A 268 13.38 -16.60 28.44
C GLU A 268 14.19 -16.55 29.76
N ASP A 269 15.44 -16.07 29.74
CA ASP A 269 16.37 -16.09 30.88
C ASP A 269 16.74 -14.70 31.45
N GLY A 270 16.02 -13.63 31.09
CA GLY A 270 16.20 -12.31 31.73
C GLY A 270 17.51 -11.57 31.43
N GLY A 271 18.29 -12.04 30.45
CA GLY A 271 19.31 -11.25 29.77
C GLY A 271 18.63 -10.18 28.92
N GLY A 272 19.16 -8.95 28.92
CA GLY A 272 18.49 -7.81 28.26
C GLY A 272 18.14 -8.11 26.79
N GLY A 273 16.84 -8.26 26.52
CA GLY A 273 16.32 -8.69 25.24
C GLY A 273 16.68 -7.77 24.07
N GLY A 274 16.87 -8.37 22.89
CA GLY A 274 17.15 -7.64 21.66
C GLY A 274 15.92 -6.93 21.09
N ARG A 275 16.13 -5.79 20.44
CA ARG A 275 15.04 -5.02 19.81
C ARG A 275 14.93 -5.35 18.31
N ARG A 276 13.77 -5.82 17.86
CA ARG A 276 13.52 -6.19 16.45
C ARG A 276 12.78 -5.08 15.72
N GLU A 277 13.36 -4.61 14.61
CA GLU A 277 12.67 -3.64 13.75
C GLU A 277 11.52 -4.34 13.01
N VAL A 278 10.35 -3.70 13.01
CA VAL A 278 9.19 -4.12 12.22
C VAL A 278 8.74 -2.97 11.35
N ARG A 279 8.45 -3.25 10.09
CA ARG A 279 8.06 -2.24 9.12
C ARG A 279 7.12 -2.74 8.05
N THR A 280 6.38 -1.82 7.45
CA THR A 280 5.57 -2.12 6.28
C THR A 280 6.36 -1.95 4.99
N MET A 281 6.11 -2.82 4.01
CA MET A 281 6.77 -2.75 2.69
C MET A 281 5.82 -2.88 1.50
N TYR A 282 4.63 -3.44 1.72
CA TYR A 282 3.60 -3.60 0.70
C TYR A 282 2.29 -3.04 1.19
N THR A 283 1.57 -2.41 0.28
CA THR A 283 0.18 -2.04 0.47
C THR A 283 -0.72 -3.19 0.07
N VAL A 284 -1.74 -3.45 0.87
CA VAL A 284 -2.84 -4.36 0.56
C VAL A 284 -4.09 -3.49 0.38
N HIS A 285 -4.52 -3.30 -0.87
CA HIS A 285 -5.63 -2.42 -1.24
C HIS A 285 -6.84 -3.24 -1.65
N LEU A 286 -7.82 -3.40 -0.75
CA LEU A 286 -9.06 -4.13 -0.98
C LEU A 286 -10.12 -3.19 -1.57
N TYR A 287 -10.71 -3.57 -2.70
CA TYR A 287 -11.84 -2.85 -3.30
C TYR A 287 -13.17 -3.40 -2.76
N LEU A 288 -14.08 -2.52 -2.33
CA LEU A 288 -15.31 -2.93 -1.65
C LEU A 288 -16.57 -2.81 -2.51
N ASN A 289 -16.46 -2.22 -3.70
CA ASN A 289 -17.54 -2.18 -4.67
C ASN A 289 -16.98 -2.07 -6.10
N ASP A 290 -17.84 -2.40 -7.07
CA ASP A 290 -17.47 -2.40 -8.47
C ASP A 290 -17.37 -1.00 -9.06
N SER A 291 -16.39 -0.84 -9.95
CA SER A 291 -16.42 0.17 -10.98
C SER A 291 -17.27 -0.30 -12.16
N ALA A 292 -17.84 0.66 -12.90
CA ALA A 292 -18.57 0.37 -14.13
C ALA A 292 -17.73 -0.42 -15.16
N ALA A 293 -16.40 -0.26 -15.14
CA ALA A 293 -15.48 -0.96 -16.04
C ALA A 293 -15.29 -2.46 -15.72
N GLU A 294 -15.56 -2.87 -14.48
CA GLU A 294 -15.36 -4.26 -14.00
C GLU A 294 -16.68 -4.99 -13.72
N SER A 295 -17.79 -4.24 -13.70
CA SER A 295 -19.13 -4.76 -13.49
C SER A 295 -19.69 -5.39 -14.78
N PRO A 296 -20.27 -6.60 -14.72
CA PRO A 296 -20.93 -7.22 -15.87
C PRO A 296 -22.11 -6.43 -16.43
N THR A 297 -22.77 -5.60 -15.59
CA THR A 297 -23.92 -4.77 -15.99
C THR A 297 -23.51 -3.38 -16.42
N GLY A 298 -22.23 -3.00 -16.26
CA GLY A 298 -21.77 -1.63 -16.43
C GLY A 298 -22.19 -0.69 -15.29
N GLU A 299 -22.83 -1.21 -14.25
CA GLU A 299 -23.21 -0.44 -13.06
C GLU A 299 -22.05 -0.35 -12.06
N GLY A 300 -22.00 0.73 -11.29
CA GLY A 300 -20.92 0.99 -10.34
C GLY A 300 -20.42 2.43 -10.47
N HIS A 301 -19.30 2.73 -9.81
CA HIS A 301 -18.70 4.05 -9.95
C HIS A 301 -17.93 4.18 -11.27
N VAL A 302 -17.88 5.38 -11.83
CA VAL A 302 -17.10 5.69 -13.04
C VAL A 302 -15.80 6.38 -12.63
N GLY A 303 -14.70 6.01 -13.29
CA GLY A 303 -13.36 6.45 -12.89
C GLY A 303 -12.91 5.78 -11.60
N GLY A 304 -11.98 6.40 -10.87
CA GLY A 304 -11.53 5.89 -9.59
C GLY A 304 -10.55 4.72 -9.65
N ALA A 305 -9.86 4.48 -10.77
CA ALA A 305 -8.81 3.47 -10.85
C ALA A 305 -7.68 3.73 -9.84
N THR A 306 -7.01 2.67 -9.39
CA THR A 306 -5.65 2.80 -8.85
C THR A 306 -4.70 2.73 -10.03
N ALA A 307 -4.01 3.82 -10.33
CA ALA A 307 -3.22 3.93 -11.56
C ALA A 307 -1.75 4.01 -11.24
N PHE A 308 -0.96 3.05 -11.72
CA PHE A 308 0.50 3.15 -11.73
C PHE A 308 0.92 4.09 -12.86
N LEU A 309 1.98 4.87 -12.64
CA LEU A 309 2.37 5.96 -13.53
C LEU A 309 3.85 5.87 -13.89
N SER A 310 4.19 6.28 -15.12
CA SER A 310 5.56 6.61 -15.46
C SER A 310 6.05 7.80 -14.62
N ARG A 311 7.37 7.94 -14.43
CA ARG A 311 7.93 9.05 -13.64
C ARG A 311 7.51 10.43 -14.16
N ASP A 312 7.39 10.58 -15.47
CA ASP A 312 6.93 11.81 -16.12
C ASP A 312 5.40 11.95 -16.19
N ARG A 313 4.66 10.95 -15.70
CA ARG A 313 3.19 10.87 -15.61
C ARG A 313 2.47 10.90 -16.96
N LYS A 314 3.18 10.60 -18.06
CA LYS A 314 2.59 10.55 -19.41
C LYS A 314 2.00 9.20 -19.76
N ARG A 315 2.44 8.13 -19.09
CA ARG A 315 1.92 6.76 -19.27
C ARG A 315 1.35 6.26 -17.96
N ARG A 316 0.37 5.37 -18.06
CA ARG A 316 -0.27 4.76 -16.90
C ARG A 316 -0.74 3.33 -17.17
N LEU A 317 -0.88 2.56 -16.11
CA LEU A 317 -1.56 1.27 -16.09
C LEU A 317 -2.63 1.33 -14.99
N ASP A 318 -3.87 1.06 -15.38
CA ASP A 318 -5.03 1.19 -14.49
C ASP A 318 -5.44 -0.16 -13.93
N VAL A 319 -5.61 -0.18 -12.61
CA VAL A 319 -6.30 -1.26 -11.91
C VAL A 319 -7.66 -0.74 -11.49
N ASN A 320 -8.69 -1.17 -12.22
CA ASN A 320 -10.06 -0.77 -11.96
C ASN A 320 -10.63 -1.53 -10.75
N PRO A 321 -11.38 -0.86 -9.85
CA PRO A 321 -12.00 -1.52 -8.71
C PRO A 321 -13.02 -2.57 -9.15
N LYS A 322 -12.87 -3.77 -8.57
CA LYS A 322 -13.86 -4.84 -8.59
C LYS A 322 -14.10 -5.29 -7.15
N ALA A 323 -15.35 -5.36 -6.73
CA ALA A 323 -15.72 -5.73 -5.37
C ALA A 323 -15.03 -7.05 -4.95
N GLY A 324 -14.39 -7.01 -3.79
CA GLY A 324 -13.71 -8.16 -3.19
C GLY A 324 -12.38 -8.55 -3.82
N SER A 325 -11.89 -7.80 -4.81
CA SER A 325 -10.52 -7.94 -5.30
C SER A 325 -9.51 -7.15 -4.45
N VAL A 326 -8.28 -7.64 -4.38
CA VAL A 326 -7.19 -7.04 -3.61
C VAL A 326 -6.02 -6.74 -4.55
N LEU A 327 -5.55 -5.49 -4.57
CA LEU A 327 -4.29 -5.12 -5.20
C LEU A 327 -3.19 -5.06 -4.14
N ILE A 328 -2.19 -5.93 -4.24
CA ILE A 328 -0.99 -5.93 -3.40
C ILE A 328 0.16 -5.32 -4.20
N PHE A 329 0.83 -4.29 -3.70
CA PHE A 329 1.94 -3.65 -4.41
C PHE A 329 2.99 -3.10 -3.46
N GLN A 330 4.26 -3.15 -3.89
CA GLN A 330 5.36 -2.64 -3.07
C GLN A 330 5.29 -1.11 -2.91
N HIS A 331 5.72 -0.62 -1.76
CA HIS A 331 5.78 0.81 -1.47
C HIS A 331 6.82 1.53 -2.34
N GLU A 332 8.01 0.94 -2.45
CA GLU A 332 9.15 1.59 -3.09
C GLU A 332 9.09 1.54 -4.61
N GLY A 333 9.23 2.71 -5.24
CA GLY A 333 9.42 2.82 -6.69
C GLY A 333 8.17 2.61 -7.53
N LEU A 334 7.00 2.41 -6.91
CA LEU A 334 5.69 2.35 -7.60
C LEU A 334 4.93 3.67 -7.42
N LEU A 335 5.22 4.63 -8.30
CA LEU A 335 4.46 5.88 -8.38
C LEU A 335 3.03 5.55 -8.84
N HIS A 336 2.04 5.92 -8.04
CA HIS A 336 0.65 5.63 -8.31
C HIS A 336 -0.28 6.73 -7.81
N GLU A 337 -1.52 6.73 -8.30
CA GLU A 337 -2.58 7.65 -7.86
C GLU A 337 -3.90 6.91 -7.62
N GLY A 338 -4.75 7.51 -6.78
CA GLY A 338 -6.19 7.24 -6.81
C GLY A 338 -6.82 8.17 -7.82
N ALA A 339 -7.08 7.68 -9.02
CA ALA A 339 -7.67 8.47 -10.09
C ALA A 339 -9.01 9.08 -9.66
N ARG A 340 -9.40 10.17 -10.30
CA ARG A 340 -10.64 10.87 -10.00
C ARG A 340 -11.85 9.96 -10.19
N VAL A 341 -12.78 10.00 -9.24
CA VAL A 341 -14.12 9.41 -9.41
C VAL A 341 -14.98 10.43 -10.16
N ASP A 342 -15.55 10.02 -11.28
CA ASP A 342 -16.39 10.89 -12.12
C ASP A 342 -17.86 10.82 -11.71
N SER A 343 -18.36 9.64 -11.35
CA SER A 343 -19.71 9.42 -10.82
C SER A 343 -19.77 8.23 -9.86
N GLY A 344 -20.80 8.18 -9.03
CA GLY A 344 -20.98 7.14 -8.00
C GLY A 344 -20.06 7.30 -6.80
N LEU A 345 -20.00 6.26 -5.97
CA LEU A 345 -19.15 6.19 -4.78
C LEU A 345 -18.18 5.03 -4.92
N LYS A 346 -16.89 5.24 -4.61
CA LYS A 346 -15.87 4.20 -4.52
C LYS A 346 -15.50 3.97 -3.05
N TYR A 347 -15.46 2.71 -2.64
CA TYR A 347 -15.07 2.28 -1.30
C TYR A 347 -13.87 1.34 -1.38
N THR A 348 -12.84 1.59 -0.55
CA THR A 348 -11.68 0.71 -0.45
C THR A 348 -11.17 0.59 0.97
N VAL A 349 -10.33 -0.41 1.24
CA VAL A 349 -9.55 -0.53 2.48
C VAL A 349 -8.08 -0.59 2.13
N ARG A 350 -7.29 0.31 2.72
CA ARG A 350 -5.83 0.23 2.68
C ARG A 350 -5.31 -0.38 3.98
N MET A 351 -4.66 -1.53 3.85
CA MET A 351 -3.85 -2.19 4.88
C MET A 351 -2.41 -2.30 4.38
N ASP A 352 -1.52 -2.86 5.20
CA ASP A 352 -0.11 -2.98 4.88
C ASP A 352 0.44 -4.32 5.41
N LEU A 353 1.37 -4.94 4.68
CA LEU A 353 2.10 -6.13 5.14
C LEU A 353 3.29 -5.73 6.00
N LEU A 354 3.44 -6.39 7.16
CA LEU A 354 4.50 -6.20 8.13
C LEU A 354 5.64 -7.17 7.88
N TYR A 355 6.86 -6.67 7.96
CA TYR A 355 8.10 -7.43 7.87
C TYR A 355 8.93 -7.15 9.12
N ARG A 356 9.48 -8.21 9.72
CA ARG A 356 10.39 -8.14 10.87
C ARG A 356 11.81 -8.39 10.43
N TRP A 357 12.75 -7.60 10.90
CA TRP A 357 14.18 -7.84 10.68
C TRP A 357 14.67 -8.94 11.62
N GLU A 358 15.29 -9.98 11.09
CA GLU A 358 16.00 -11.00 11.84
C GLU A 358 17.50 -10.80 11.65
N PRO A 359 18.28 -10.57 12.72
CA PRO A 359 19.74 -10.57 12.61
C PRO A 359 20.25 -11.98 12.26
N GLU A 360 21.37 -12.06 11.56
CA GLU A 360 22.08 -13.32 11.34
C GLU A 360 22.53 -13.89 12.70
N GLN A 361 22.25 -15.17 12.95
CA GLN A 361 22.71 -15.83 14.16
C GLN A 361 24.21 -16.10 14.04
N THR A 362 25.03 -15.40 14.84
CA THR A 362 26.42 -15.80 15.02
C THR A 362 26.45 -17.11 15.79
N GLU A 363 26.91 -18.20 15.15
CA GLU A 363 27.21 -19.45 15.84
C GLU A 363 28.23 -19.16 16.95
N SER A 364 27.79 -19.14 18.20
CA SER A 364 28.69 -19.13 19.34
C SER A 364 29.39 -20.48 19.37
N SER A 365 30.65 -20.52 18.96
CA SER A 365 31.52 -21.68 19.18
C SER A 365 31.49 -22.03 20.66
N SER A 366 30.83 -23.14 21.02
CA SER A 366 30.95 -23.68 22.38
C SER A 366 32.42 -23.95 22.67
N PRO A 367 32.98 -23.47 23.79
CA PRO A 367 34.31 -23.87 24.19
C PRO A 367 34.30 -25.38 24.47
N ALA A 368 35.16 -26.11 23.76
CA ALA A 368 35.35 -27.55 23.89
C ALA A 368 36.03 -27.93 25.21
#